data_AF-A0A9E4DK69-F1
#
_entry.id   AF-A0A9E4DK69-F1
#
_cell.length_a   1.000
_cell.length_b   1.000
_cell.length_c   1.000
_cell.angle_alpha   90.00
_cell.angle_beta   90.00
_cell.angle_gamma   90.00
#
_symmetry.space_group_name_H-M   'P 1'
#
loop_
_entity.id
_entity.type
_entity.pdbx_description
1 polymer ?
#
loop_
_entity_poly.entity_id
_entity_poly.type
_entity_poly.pdbx_seq_one_letter_code
_entity_poly.pdbx_strand_id
1 'polypeptide(L)'
;MGAVSVAEPTPTLAFIAASGTGKTTLLTALLPALKARGVRCAVIKHSHHDFAVDIPGKDSYRLREAGAQQVLLASPHRWFLVEEGDGVTEPALSDLLGRLDHSAVDLVLVEGYSQASVAKIEVHRPARRLPLRCADDPDVIAVATDDPGATPSTLPLLPLNDVDAVTAFVCEWLHGQPSSRGPD
;
A
#
# COMPACT_ATOMS: atom_id res chain seq x y z
N MET A 1 1.23 9.76 -36.52
CA MET A 1 1.71 9.88 -35.13
C MET A 1 0.50 9.73 -34.23
N GLY A 2 0.19 8.50 -33.82
CA GLY A 2 -0.91 8.26 -32.88
C GLY A 2 -0.49 8.76 -31.49
N ALA A 3 -1.37 9.51 -30.83
CA ALA A 3 -1.18 9.85 -29.43
C ALA A 3 -1.09 8.54 -28.63
N VAL A 4 0.05 8.30 -27.98
CA VAL A 4 0.15 7.25 -26.98
C VAL A 4 -0.75 7.67 -25.83
N SER A 5 -1.88 6.98 -25.65
CA SER A 5 -2.70 7.12 -24.45
C SER A 5 -1.81 6.74 -23.27
N VAL A 6 -1.45 7.70 -22.43
CA VAL A 6 -0.80 7.40 -21.16
C VAL A 6 -1.83 6.62 -20.36
N ALA A 7 -1.54 5.36 -20.04
CA ALA A 7 -2.42 4.59 -19.17
C ALA A 7 -2.50 5.34 -17.83
N GLU A 8 -3.72 5.67 -17.41
CA GLU A 8 -3.98 6.22 -16.09
C GLU A 8 -3.34 5.29 -15.03
N PRO A 9 -2.61 5.84 -14.04
CA PRO A 9 -1.93 5.02 -13.05
C PRO A 9 -2.94 4.18 -12.28
N THR A 10 -2.62 2.91 -12.00
CA THR A 10 -3.49 2.04 -11.20
C THR A 10 -3.89 2.75 -9.90
N PRO A 11 -5.19 2.74 -9.55
CA PRO A 11 -5.68 3.31 -8.30
C PRO A 11 -4.80 2.91 -7.11
N THR A 12 -4.35 3.92 -6.36
CA THR A 12 -3.42 3.74 -5.24
C THR A 12 -4.03 4.29 -3.96
N LEU A 13 -4.14 3.44 -2.93
CA LEU A 13 -4.76 3.78 -1.65
C LEU A 13 -3.80 3.49 -0.51
N ALA A 14 -3.39 4.53 0.22
CA ALA A 14 -2.51 4.41 1.36
C ALA A 14 -3.27 4.20 2.68
N PHE A 15 -2.68 3.42 3.57
CA PHE A 15 -3.11 3.24 4.95
C PHE A 15 -2.05 3.86 5.85
N ILE A 16 -2.42 4.97 6.50
CA ILE A 16 -1.51 5.74 7.35
C ILE A 16 -1.94 5.63 8.80
N ALA A 17 -0.96 5.63 9.70
CA ALA A 17 -1.20 5.62 11.13
C ALA A 17 0.13 5.81 11.85
N ALA A 18 0.08 6.22 13.12
CA ALA A 18 1.19 6.04 14.03
C ALA A 18 1.66 4.57 14.09
N SER A 19 2.91 4.35 14.50
CA SER A 19 3.45 3.00 14.66
C SER A 19 2.62 2.17 15.64
N GLY A 20 2.45 0.89 15.33
CA GLY A 20 1.69 -0.05 16.18
C GLY A 20 0.16 0.06 16.13
N THR A 21 -0.45 0.89 15.27
CA THR A 21 -1.94 1.05 15.20
C THR A 21 -2.70 -0.06 14.51
N GLY A 22 -1.99 -1.07 14.00
CA GLY A 22 -2.59 -2.26 13.41
C GLY A 22 -2.84 -2.13 11.91
N LYS A 23 -2.09 -1.28 11.21
CA LYS A 23 -2.14 -1.16 9.73
C LYS A 23 -1.93 -2.52 9.06
N THR A 24 -0.85 -3.22 9.42
CA THR A 24 -0.57 -4.56 8.90
C THR A 24 -1.73 -5.51 9.20
N THR A 25 -2.30 -5.48 10.42
CA THR A 25 -3.44 -6.32 10.82
C THR A 25 -4.67 -6.05 9.95
N LEU A 26 -5.02 -4.79 9.73
CA LEU A 26 -6.12 -4.40 8.86
C LEU A 26 -5.88 -4.86 7.42
N LEU A 27 -4.70 -4.59 6.86
CA LEU A 27 -4.37 -4.96 5.48
C LEU A 27 -4.37 -6.47 5.26
N THR A 28 -3.87 -7.25 6.21
CA THR A 28 -3.90 -8.73 6.12
C THR A 28 -5.31 -9.29 6.15
N ALA A 29 -6.26 -8.61 6.79
CA ALA A 29 -7.67 -8.98 6.78
C ALA A 29 -8.38 -8.48 5.51
N LEU A 30 -8.00 -7.31 5.01
CA LEU A 30 -8.59 -6.68 3.84
C LEU A 30 -8.23 -7.40 2.53
N LEU A 31 -6.97 -7.84 2.36
CA LEU A 31 -6.50 -8.53 1.16
C LEU A 31 -7.35 -9.74 0.74
N PRO A 32 -7.67 -10.71 1.61
CA PRO A 32 -8.55 -11.81 1.24
C PRO A 32 -9.99 -11.36 0.94
N ALA A 33 -10.50 -10.36 1.65
CA ALA A 33 -11.85 -9.82 1.43
C ALA A 33 -11.99 -9.08 0.08
N LEU A 34 -10.94 -8.35 -0.33
CA LEU A 34 -10.85 -7.72 -1.65
C LEU A 34 -10.70 -8.77 -2.76
N LYS A 35 -9.85 -9.77 -2.55
CA LYS A 35 -9.69 -10.89 -3.47
C LYS A 35 -11.00 -11.65 -3.69
N ALA A 36 -11.79 -11.87 -2.63
CA ALA A 36 -13.10 -12.49 -2.73
C ALA A 36 -14.10 -11.68 -3.58
N ARG A 37 -13.89 -10.36 -3.69
CA ARG A 37 -14.64 -9.46 -4.59
C ARG A 37 -13.99 -9.31 -5.98
N GLY A 38 -12.99 -10.12 -6.31
CA GLY A 38 -12.34 -10.13 -7.63
C GLY A 38 -11.28 -9.04 -7.85
N VAL A 39 -10.91 -8.29 -6.82
CA VAL A 39 -9.89 -7.22 -6.93
C VAL A 39 -8.50 -7.82 -6.83
N ARG A 40 -7.65 -7.59 -7.84
CA ARG A 40 -6.23 -7.99 -7.81
C ARG A 40 -5.41 -6.87 -7.17
N CYS A 41 -4.91 -7.11 -5.97
CA CYS A 41 -4.14 -6.10 -5.23
C CYS A 41 -2.62 -6.30 -5.39
N ALA A 42 -1.90 -5.19 -5.53
CA ALA A 42 -0.48 -5.10 -5.15
C ALA A 42 -0.36 -4.41 -3.80
N VAL A 43 0.77 -4.63 -3.12
CA VAL A 43 1.08 -3.98 -1.84
C VAL A 43 2.46 -3.36 -1.90
N ILE A 44 2.56 -2.07 -1.57
CA ILE A 44 3.83 -1.39 -1.29
C ILE A 44 3.88 -1.15 0.21
N LYS A 45 4.95 -1.60 0.87
CA LYS A 45 5.15 -1.39 2.30
C LYS A 45 6.42 -0.59 2.53
N HIS A 46 6.31 0.52 3.24
CA HIS A 46 7.45 1.31 3.69
C HIS A 46 7.90 0.86 5.09
N SER A 47 9.20 0.59 5.24
CA SER A 47 9.85 0.27 6.52
C SER A 47 10.89 1.32 6.84
N HIS A 48 10.92 1.79 8.09
CA HIS A 48 12.00 2.67 8.60
C HIS A 48 13.22 1.89 9.09
N HIS A 49 13.22 0.56 8.92
CA HIS A 49 14.31 -0.33 9.27
C HIS A 49 14.74 -1.10 8.04
N ASP A 50 16.05 -1.35 7.96
CA ASP A 50 16.63 -2.28 7.00
C ASP A 50 15.99 -3.67 7.11
N PHE A 51 15.94 -4.40 5.99
CA PHE A 51 15.33 -5.71 5.90
C PHE A 51 16.06 -6.59 4.87
N ALA A 52 16.15 -7.88 5.17
CA ALA A 52 16.62 -8.89 4.23
C ALA A 52 15.48 -9.84 3.88
N VAL A 53 15.24 -10.04 2.58
CA VAL A 53 14.29 -11.05 2.07
C VAL A 53 14.97 -12.39 1.77
N ASP A 54 16.30 -12.39 1.62
CA ASP A 54 17.13 -13.57 1.47
C ASP A 54 17.75 -14.00 2.81
N ILE A 55 18.34 -15.19 2.83
CA ILE A 55 18.85 -15.81 4.06
C ILE A 55 20.37 -15.61 4.14
N PRO A 56 20.89 -14.98 5.21
CA PRO A 56 22.32 -14.83 5.42
C PRO A 56 23.11 -16.12 5.22
N GLY A 57 24.17 -16.03 4.42
CA GLY A 57 25.06 -17.16 4.12
C GLY A 57 24.55 -18.15 3.07
N LYS A 58 23.35 -17.97 2.49
CA LYS A 58 22.88 -18.71 1.29
C LYS A 58 23.31 -18.01 0.01
N ASP A 59 23.16 -18.69 -1.13
CA ASP A 59 23.73 -18.24 -2.41
C ASP A 59 23.20 -16.89 -2.86
N SER A 60 21.89 -16.62 -2.78
CA SER A 60 21.33 -15.33 -3.17
C SER A 60 21.87 -14.17 -2.31
N TYR A 61 22.01 -14.39 -1.00
CA TYR A 61 22.63 -13.42 -0.08
C TYR A 61 24.09 -13.19 -0.42
N ARG A 62 24.86 -14.26 -0.67
CA ARG A 62 26.27 -14.15 -1.04
C ARG A 62 26.47 -13.39 -2.36
N LEU A 63 25.59 -13.59 -3.34
CA LEU A 63 25.63 -12.86 -4.61
C LEU A 63 25.35 -11.37 -4.41
N ARG A 64 24.35 -11.04 -3.59
CA ARG A 64 23.99 -9.65 -3.25
C ARG A 64 25.15 -8.94 -2.56
N GLU A 65 25.67 -9.51 -1.47
CA GLU A 65 26.79 -8.93 -0.70
C GLU A 65 28.11 -8.91 -1.48
N ALA A 66 28.26 -9.73 -2.52
CA ALA A 66 29.42 -9.67 -3.42
C ALA A 66 29.38 -8.45 -4.36
N GLY A 67 28.32 -7.64 -4.32
CA GLY A 67 28.18 -6.39 -5.08
C GLY A 67 27.23 -6.46 -6.27
N ALA A 68 26.35 -7.46 -6.34
CA ALA A 68 25.30 -7.46 -7.34
C ALA A 68 24.28 -6.35 -7.03
N GLN A 69 24.17 -5.36 -7.93
CA GLN A 69 23.19 -4.27 -7.79
C GLN A 69 21.74 -4.78 -7.76
N GLN A 70 21.49 -5.88 -8.46
CA GLN A 70 20.20 -6.57 -8.49
C GLN A 70 20.40 -8.08 -8.39
N VAL A 71 19.53 -8.74 -7.60
CA VAL A 71 19.48 -10.20 -7.50
C VAL A 71 18.03 -10.66 -7.68
N LEU A 72 17.81 -11.52 -8.66
CA LEU A 72 16.50 -12.14 -8.93
C LEU A 72 16.54 -13.61 -8.49
N LEU A 73 15.75 -13.94 -7.46
CA LEU A 73 15.62 -15.29 -6.92
C LEU A 73 14.29 -15.88 -7.38
N ALA A 74 14.32 -16.99 -8.10
CA ALA A 74 13.13 -17.60 -8.69
C ALA A 74 12.95 -19.07 -8.33
N SER A 75 11.69 -19.50 -8.28
CA SER A 75 11.23 -20.89 -8.14
C SER A 75 9.93 -21.09 -8.93
N PRO A 76 9.46 -22.33 -9.15
CA PRO A 76 8.17 -22.57 -9.78
C PRO A 76 6.96 -21.95 -9.04
N HIS A 77 7.11 -21.59 -7.77
CA HIS A 77 6.02 -21.02 -6.96
C HIS A 77 5.98 -19.49 -6.96
N ARG A 78 7.14 -18.84 -7.05
CA ARG A 78 7.31 -17.38 -6.92
C ARG A 78 8.75 -16.95 -7.22
N TRP A 79 8.93 -15.66 -7.39
CA TRP A 79 10.23 -15.01 -7.46
C TRP A 79 10.27 -13.74 -6.59
N PHE A 80 11.47 -13.27 -6.29
CA PHE A 80 11.76 -12.00 -5.63
C PHE A 80 12.87 -11.26 -6.40
N LEU A 81 12.76 -9.95 -6.47
CA LEU A 81 13.83 -9.05 -6.92
C LEU A 81 14.27 -8.21 -5.72
N VAL A 82 15.57 -8.20 -5.46
CA VAL A 82 16.20 -7.23 -4.57
C VAL A 82 17.01 -6.29 -5.44
N GLU A 83 16.86 -4.99 -5.19
CA GLU A 83 17.71 -3.95 -5.75
C GLU A 83 18.30 -3.16 -4.59
N GLU A 84 19.63 -3.04 -4.58
CA GLU A 84 20.35 -2.30 -3.53
C GLU A 84 20.12 -0.79 -3.69
N GLY A 85 19.82 -0.12 -2.58
CA GLY A 85 19.77 1.34 -2.53
C GLY A 85 21.18 1.94 -2.38
N ASP A 86 21.26 3.27 -2.40
CA ASP A 86 22.48 4.00 -2.05
C ASP A 86 22.71 4.07 -0.52
N GLY A 87 21.77 3.54 0.27
CA GLY A 87 21.79 3.54 1.74
C GLY A 87 21.46 4.89 2.38
N VAL A 88 21.09 5.91 1.59
CA VAL A 88 20.87 7.28 2.07
C VAL A 88 19.50 7.81 1.62
N THR A 89 19.10 7.50 0.39
CA THR A 89 17.89 8.03 -0.25
C THR A 89 16.76 7.02 -0.11
N GLU A 90 15.66 7.42 0.56
CA GLU A 90 14.43 6.62 0.56
C GLU A 90 13.79 6.64 -0.84
N PRO A 91 13.35 5.49 -1.38
CA PRO A 91 12.71 5.46 -2.70
C PRO A 91 11.37 6.19 -2.66
N ALA A 92 11.13 7.06 -3.65
CA ALA A 92 9.85 7.72 -3.79
C ALA A 92 8.75 6.69 -4.13
N LEU A 93 7.53 6.94 -3.65
CA LEU A 93 6.40 6.05 -3.94
C LEU A 93 6.15 5.92 -5.45
N SER A 94 6.33 7.00 -6.22
CA SER A 94 6.21 6.99 -7.69
C SER A 94 7.17 6.00 -8.35
N ASP A 95 8.40 5.90 -7.84
CA ASP A 95 9.42 5.03 -8.41
C ASP A 95 9.08 3.56 -8.14
N LEU A 96 8.54 3.26 -6.95
CA LEU A 96 8.09 1.92 -6.61
C LEU A 96 6.81 1.52 -7.35
N LEU A 97 5.89 2.46 -7.57
CA LEU A 97 4.71 2.25 -8.40
C LEU A 97 5.14 1.84 -9.81
N GLY A 98 6.10 2.56 -10.42
CA GLY A 98 6.62 2.24 -11.75
C GLY A 98 7.28 0.86 -11.90
N ARG A 99 7.55 0.15 -10.79
CA ARG A 99 8.08 -1.22 -10.80
C ARG A 99 7.00 -2.29 -10.82
N LEU A 100 5.73 -1.93 -10.60
CA LEU A 100 4.62 -2.87 -10.60
C LEU A 100 4.15 -3.16 -12.03
N ASP A 101 3.73 -4.41 -12.27
CA ASP A 101 2.97 -4.75 -13.47
C ASP A 101 1.52 -4.28 -13.31
N HIS A 102 1.26 -3.06 -13.77
CA HIS A 102 -0.05 -2.42 -13.71
C HIS A 102 -1.14 -3.14 -14.55
N SER A 103 -0.77 -4.04 -15.48
CA SER A 103 -1.75 -4.85 -16.22
C SER A 103 -2.31 -6.01 -15.37
N ALA A 104 -1.52 -6.46 -14.39
CA ALA A 104 -1.87 -7.56 -13.49
C ALA A 104 -2.59 -7.10 -12.20
N VAL A 105 -2.72 -5.79 -11.98
CA VAL A 105 -3.17 -5.20 -10.71
C VAL A 105 -4.30 -4.20 -10.94
N ASP A 106 -5.37 -4.31 -10.17
CA ASP A 106 -6.51 -3.38 -10.20
C ASP A 106 -6.42 -2.31 -9.10
N LEU A 107 -5.69 -2.58 -8.00
CA LEU A 107 -5.53 -1.68 -6.86
C LEU A 107 -4.14 -1.84 -6.22
N VAL A 108 -3.44 -0.73 -5.97
CA VAL A 108 -2.24 -0.71 -5.14
C VAL A 108 -2.58 -0.26 -3.72
N LEU A 109 -2.33 -1.11 -2.73
CA LEU A 109 -2.43 -0.76 -1.32
C LEU A 109 -1.06 -0.33 -0.80
N VAL A 110 -0.98 0.80 -0.09
CA VAL A 110 0.28 1.31 0.45
C VAL A 110 0.24 1.28 1.98
N GLU A 111 1.13 0.52 2.62
CA GLU A 111 1.36 0.62 4.06
C GLU A 111 2.51 1.59 4.34
N GLY A 112 2.19 2.82 4.75
CA GLY A 112 3.20 3.87 5.01
C GLY A 112 3.10 5.03 4.01
N TYR A 113 4.26 5.61 3.64
CA TYR A 113 4.35 6.78 2.76
C TYR A 113 3.39 7.92 3.15
N SER A 114 3.35 8.28 4.45
CA SER A 114 2.31 9.21 4.92
C SER A 114 2.41 10.63 4.39
N GLN A 115 3.50 10.97 3.71
CA GLN A 115 3.70 12.27 3.06
C GLN A 115 3.43 12.22 1.54
N ALA A 116 3.14 11.05 0.97
CA ALA A 116 2.88 10.92 -0.46
C ALA A 116 1.50 11.49 -0.81
N SER A 117 1.40 12.19 -1.94
CA SER A 117 0.14 12.74 -2.44
C SER A 117 -0.70 11.69 -3.18
N VAL A 118 -1.28 10.78 -2.41
CA VAL A 118 -2.21 9.72 -2.87
C VAL A 118 -3.37 9.64 -1.89
N ALA A 119 -4.52 9.13 -2.33
CA ALA A 119 -5.68 8.93 -1.44
C ALA A 119 -5.29 8.05 -0.24
N LYS A 120 -5.79 8.40 0.96
CA LYS A 120 -5.40 7.74 2.21
C LYS A 120 -6.59 7.39 3.10
N ILE A 121 -6.51 6.26 3.78
CA ILE A 121 -7.31 5.93 4.96
C ILE A 121 -6.41 6.08 6.19
N GLU A 122 -6.80 6.95 7.11
CA GLU A 122 -6.13 7.06 8.40
C GLU A 122 -6.65 6.00 9.37
N VAL A 123 -5.78 5.13 9.89
CA VAL A 123 -6.12 4.20 10.96
C VAL A 123 -5.87 4.89 12.30
N HIS A 124 -6.94 5.08 13.06
CA HIS A 124 -6.93 5.85 14.29
C HIS A 124 -7.50 5.04 15.46
N ARG A 125 -6.80 5.08 16.61
CA ARG A 125 -7.27 4.49 17.86
C ARG A 125 -7.27 5.56 18.96
N PRO A 126 -8.43 6.09 19.39
CA PRO A 126 -8.50 7.17 20.37
C PRO A 126 -7.78 6.85 21.69
N ALA A 127 -7.72 5.58 22.08
CA ALA A 127 -6.97 5.12 23.25
C ALA A 127 -5.48 5.52 23.25
N ARG A 128 -4.89 5.77 22.07
CA ARG A 128 -3.51 6.25 21.94
C ARG A 128 -3.32 7.74 22.19
N ARG A 129 -4.40 8.53 22.24
CA ARG A 129 -4.37 9.97 22.49
C ARG A 129 -3.42 10.73 21.57
N LEU A 130 -3.29 10.26 20.33
CA LEU A 130 -2.58 10.96 19.27
C LEU A 130 -3.60 11.77 18.45
N PRO A 131 -3.23 12.94 17.92
CA PRO A 131 -4.13 13.70 17.06
C PRO A 131 -4.41 12.96 15.75
N LEU A 132 -5.58 13.22 15.17
CA LEU A 132 -5.91 12.83 13.80
C LEU A 132 -5.06 13.64 12.83
N ARG A 133 -4.48 12.97 11.83
CA ARG A 133 -3.72 13.61 10.75
C ARG A 133 -4.61 14.16 9.64
N CYS A 134 -5.81 13.61 9.48
CA CYS A 134 -6.77 14.03 8.47
C CYS A 134 -7.18 15.51 8.57
N ALA A 135 -6.92 16.17 9.70
CA ALA A 135 -7.12 17.61 9.84
C ALA A 135 -6.17 18.45 8.96
N ASP A 136 -4.98 17.92 8.68
CA ASP A 136 -3.90 18.63 7.98
C ASP A 136 -3.50 17.97 6.65
N ASP A 137 -4.09 16.81 6.32
CA ASP A 137 -3.79 16.04 5.10
C ASP A 137 -5.05 15.92 4.22
N PRO A 138 -5.16 16.71 3.13
CA PRO A 138 -6.35 16.74 2.29
C PRO A 138 -6.55 15.46 1.46
N ASP A 139 -5.55 14.59 1.36
CA ASP A 139 -5.71 13.33 0.64
C ASP A 139 -6.31 12.23 1.53
N VAL A 140 -6.51 12.48 2.82
CA VAL A 140 -7.22 11.53 3.69
C VAL A 140 -8.71 11.58 3.35
N ILE A 141 -9.23 10.45 2.89
CA ILE A 141 -10.62 10.32 2.43
C ILE A 141 -11.53 9.63 3.44
N ALA A 142 -10.96 8.96 4.45
CA ALA A 142 -11.70 8.30 5.53
C ALA A 142 -10.80 8.02 6.73
N VAL A 143 -11.42 7.81 7.89
CA VAL A 143 -10.76 7.39 9.13
C VAL A 143 -11.29 6.04 9.57
N ALA A 144 -10.44 5.01 9.63
CA ALA A 144 -10.77 3.73 10.20
C ALA A 144 -10.48 3.74 11.71
N THR A 145 -11.52 3.58 12.54
CA THR A 145 -11.40 3.68 14.00
C THR A 145 -12.16 2.60 14.77
N ASP A 146 -11.66 2.24 15.96
CA ASP A 146 -12.32 1.35 16.91
C ASP A 146 -13.29 2.06 17.87
N ASP A 147 -13.31 3.40 17.88
CA ASP A 147 -14.26 4.19 18.67
C ASP A 147 -14.72 5.44 17.88
N PRO A 148 -15.78 5.31 17.07
CA PRO A 148 -16.32 6.43 16.29
C PRO A 148 -16.82 7.59 17.15
N GLY A 149 -17.34 7.32 18.36
CA GLY A 149 -17.85 8.34 19.26
C GLY A 149 -16.75 9.23 19.85
N ALA A 150 -15.54 8.68 20.00
CA ALA A 150 -14.37 9.42 20.46
C ALA A 150 -13.47 9.94 19.32
N THR A 151 -13.88 9.81 18.05
CA THR A 151 -13.09 10.21 16.89
C THR A 151 -13.69 11.45 16.22
N PRO A 152 -13.16 12.67 16.48
CA PRO A 152 -13.73 13.91 15.96
C PRO A 152 -13.27 14.16 14.52
N SER A 153 -13.90 13.49 13.55
CA SER A 153 -13.65 13.72 12.12
C SER A 153 -14.95 14.06 11.36
N THR A 154 -14.82 14.90 10.34
CA THR A 154 -15.89 15.18 9.37
C THR A 154 -15.88 14.23 8.18
N LEU A 155 -14.80 13.43 8.04
CA LEU A 155 -14.67 12.41 7.02
C LEU A 155 -15.46 11.14 7.39
N PRO A 156 -15.76 10.26 6.42
CA PRO A 156 -16.31 8.94 6.70
C PRO A 156 -15.53 8.19 7.78
N LEU A 157 -16.25 7.73 8.81
CA LEU A 157 -15.70 6.88 9.86
C LEU A 157 -15.97 5.42 9.52
N LEU A 158 -14.90 4.64 9.33
CA LEU A 158 -14.98 3.21 9.05
C LEU A 158 -14.79 2.43 10.36
N PRO A 159 -15.67 1.46 10.68
CA PRO A 159 -15.47 0.63 11.86
C PRO A 159 -14.25 -0.28 11.65
N LEU A 160 -13.15 -0.01 12.36
CA LEU A 160 -11.85 -0.66 12.15
C LEU A 160 -11.89 -2.18 12.32
N ASN A 161 -12.78 -2.68 13.17
CA ASN A 161 -12.94 -4.11 13.44
C ASN A 161 -13.97 -4.78 12.52
N ASP A 162 -14.65 -4.02 11.65
CA ASP A 162 -15.56 -4.52 10.63
C ASP A 162 -14.86 -4.49 9.27
N VAL A 163 -14.17 -5.58 8.96
CA VAL A 163 -13.41 -5.72 7.71
C VAL A 163 -14.33 -5.65 6.50
N ASP A 164 -15.58 -6.10 6.60
CA ASP A 164 -16.52 -6.06 5.49
C ASP A 164 -16.96 -4.64 5.17
N ALA A 165 -17.22 -3.81 6.20
CA ALA A 165 -17.51 -2.40 6.03
C ALA A 165 -16.32 -1.64 5.41
N VAL A 166 -15.09 -1.89 5.89
CA VAL A 166 -13.89 -1.28 5.30
C VAL A 166 -13.71 -1.74 3.85
N THR A 167 -13.95 -3.03 3.55
CA THR A 167 -13.82 -3.54 2.19
C THR A 167 -14.86 -2.94 1.24
N ALA A 168 -16.10 -2.79 1.70
CA ALA A 168 -17.16 -2.15 0.92
C ALA A 168 -16.79 -0.72 0.54
N PHE A 169 -16.29 0.06 1.49
CA PHE A 169 -15.80 1.42 1.24
C PHE A 169 -14.66 1.45 0.20
N VAL A 170 -13.67 0.56 0.33
CA VAL A 170 -12.55 0.48 -0.61
C VAL A 170 -13.03 0.12 -2.02
N CYS A 171 -13.97 -0.82 -2.15
CA CYS A 171 -14.55 -1.18 -3.45
C CYS A 171 -15.37 -0.05 -4.06
N GLU A 172 -16.17 0.66 -3.26
CA GLU A 172 -16.92 1.83 -3.72
C GLU A 172 -16.00 2.93 -4.22
N TRP A 173 -14.97 3.26 -3.44
CA TRP A 173 -13.95 4.23 -3.84
C TRP A 173 -13.24 3.80 -5.13
N LEU A 174 -12.87 2.52 -5.25
CA LEU A 174 -12.20 1.96 -6.42
C LEU A 174 -13.07 2.04 -7.69
N HIS A 175 -14.38 1.76 -7.59
CA HIS A 175 -15.31 1.90 -8.72
C HIS A 175 -15.47 3.34 -9.18
N GLY A 176 -15.24 4.32 -8.30
CA GLY A 176 -15.23 5.74 -8.64
C GLY A 176 -13.94 6.21 -9.32
N GLN A 177 -12.89 5.39 -9.40
CA GLN A 177 -11.63 5.74 -10.05
C GLN A 177 -11.69 5.49 -11.56
N PRO A 178 -10.94 6.26 -12.37
CA PRO A 178 -10.79 5.98 -13.79
C PRO A 178 -10.19 4.57 -13.99
N SER A 179 -10.81 3.77 -14.87
CA SER A 179 -10.33 2.42 -15.15
C SER A 179 -9.06 2.46 -15.98
N SER A 180 -7.98 1.86 -15.49
CA SER A 180 -6.72 1.71 -16.25
C SER A 180 -6.76 0.62 -17.33
N ARG A 181 -7.85 -0.17 -17.41
CA ARG A 181 -8.01 -1.19 -18.45
C ARG A 181 -8.45 -0.55 -19.76
N GLY A 182 -7.60 -0.67 -20.79
CA GLY A 182 -8.04 -0.51 -22.18
C GLY A 182 -9.13 -1.55 -22.53
N PRO A 183 -9.93 -1.30 -23.58
CA PRO A 183 -10.95 -2.24 -24.01
C PRO A 183 -10.31 -3.57 -24.43
N ASP A 184 -10.89 -4.68 -23.96
CA ASP A 184 -10.57 -6.05 -24.40
C ASP A 184 -10.84 -6.26 -25.91
#